data_AF-A0A832MD63-F1
#
_entry.id   AF-A0A832MD63-F1
#
_cell.length_a   1.000
_cell.length_b   1.000
_cell.length_c   1.000
_cell.angle_alpha   90.00
_cell.angle_beta   90.00
_cell.angle_gamma   90.00
#
_symmetry.space_group_name_H-M   'P 1'
#
loop_
_entity.id
_entity.type
_entity.pdbx_description
1 polymer ?
#
loop_
_entity_poly.entity_id
_entity_poly.type
_entity_poly.pdbx_seq_one_letter_code
_entity_poly.pdbx_strand_id
1 'polypeptide(L)' 'MKKRKVLVILSNRLNRLQPPRYIEVECDEKGTVLKEETLKRPPRVPCYDEVWENDDGKTSFSSCTSFKRKYRHPLEKPRK' A
#
# COMPACT_ATOMS: atom_id res chain seq x y z
N MET A 1 2.79 -21.74 -3.34
CA MET A 1 2.43 -20.45 -3.95
C MET A 1 2.74 -19.34 -2.96
N LYS A 2 3.72 -18.51 -3.28
CA LYS A 2 4.21 -17.45 -2.41
C LYS A 2 3.30 -16.22 -2.56
N LYS A 3 2.43 -15.98 -1.58
CA LYS A 3 1.59 -14.78 -1.56
C LYS A 3 2.45 -13.58 -1.14
N ARG A 4 2.25 -12.46 -1.82
CA ARG A 4 2.86 -11.17 -1.47
C ARG A 4 1.81 -10.27 -0.87
N LYS A 5 2.12 -9.74 0.30
CA LYS A 5 1.27 -8.79 1.01
C LYS A 5 1.80 -7.38 0.77
N VAL A 6 1.07 -6.57 0.03
CA VAL A 6 1.47 -5.22 -0.36
C VAL A 6 0.62 -4.21 0.41
N LEU A 7 1.26 -3.21 1.00
CA LEU A 7 0.58 -2.05 1.55
C LEU A 7 0.59 -0.92 0.52
N VAL A 8 -0.58 -0.40 0.20
CA VAL A 8 -0.74 0.80 -0.63
C VAL A 8 -1.19 1.96 0.24
N ILE A 9 -0.41 3.02 0.25
CA ILE A 9 -0.68 4.26 0.97
C ILE A 9 -1.18 5.28 -0.06
N LEU A 10 -2.44 5.67 0.07
CA LEU A 10 -3.01 6.77 -0.71
C LEU A 10 -2.89 8.05 0.11
N SER A 11 -1.99 8.93 -0.30
CA SER A 11 -1.77 10.22 0.31
C SER A 11 -2.17 11.35 -0.64
N ASN A 12 -2.31 12.56 -0.11
CA ASN A 12 -2.56 13.74 -0.92
C ASN A 12 -1.44 14.76 -0.72
N ARG A 13 -0.59 14.92 -1.75
CA ARG A 13 0.49 15.90 -1.71
C ARG A 13 -0.01 17.34 -1.66
N LEU A 14 -1.16 17.63 -2.28
CA LEU A 14 -1.74 18.98 -2.39
C LEU A 14 -2.58 19.36 -1.16
N ASN A 15 -3.14 18.38 -0.45
CA ASN A 15 -3.93 18.61 0.76
C ASN A 15 -3.44 17.74 1.92
N ARG A 16 -2.54 18.30 2.74
CA ARG A 16 -1.95 17.62 3.91
C ARG A 16 -2.95 17.38 5.06
N LEU A 17 -4.10 18.06 5.06
CA LEU A 17 -5.15 17.85 6.06
C LEU A 17 -5.99 16.61 5.76
N GLN A 18 -5.98 16.15 4.50
CA GLN A 18 -6.65 14.90 4.15
C GLN A 18 -5.83 13.73 4.70
N PRO A 19 -6.40 12.90 5.60
CA PRO A 19 -5.66 11.77 6.15
C PRO A 19 -5.38 10.74 5.05
N PRO A 20 -4.19 10.11 5.07
CA PRO A 20 -3.88 9.06 4.12
C PRO A 20 -4.77 7.83 4.35
N ARG A 21 -5.07 7.11 3.27
CA ARG A 21 -5.76 5.82 3.32
C ARG A 21 -4.75 4.69 3.14
N TYR A 22 -5.00 3.59 3.83
CA TYR A 22 -4.16 2.41 3.78
C TYR A 22 -4.97 1.28 3.19
N ILE A 23 -4.48 0.69 2.11
CA ILE A 23 -5.12 -0.42 1.41
C ILE A 23 -4.15 -1.59 1.45
N GLU A 24 -4.63 -2.70 1.95
CA GLU A 24 -3.93 -3.96 1.96
C GLU A 24 -4.29 -4.76 0.72
N VAL A 25 -3.28 -5.12 -0.06
CA VAL A 25 -3.45 -5.88 -1.30
C VAL A 25 -2.68 -7.19 -1.17
N GLU A 26 -3.38 -8.31 -1.28
CA GLU A 26 -2.75 -9.62 -1.40
C GLU A 26 -2.62 -9.97 -2.88
N CYS A 27 -1.40 -10.21 -3.33
CA CYS A 27 -1.09 -10.58 -4.70
C CYS A 27 -0.45 -11.97 -4.78
N ASP A 28 -0.64 -12.64 -5.91
CA ASP A 28 0.10 -13.86 -6.24
C ASP A 28 1.52 -13.56 -6.78
N GLU A 29 2.25 -14.61 -7.18
CA GLU A 29 3.59 -14.50 -7.77
C GLU A 29 3.58 -13.87 -9.17
N LYS A 30 2.45 -13.92 -9.88
CA LYS A 30 2.25 -13.33 -11.21
C LYS A 30 1.82 -11.85 -11.16
N GLY A 31 1.46 -11.35 -9.98
CA GLY A 31 0.96 -9.98 -9.80
C GLY A 31 -0.57 -9.86 -9.91
N THR A 32 -1.30 -10.98 -9.96
CA THR A 32 -2.76 -11.00 -9.87
C THR A 32 -3.17 -10.60 -8.46
N VAL A 33 -4.04 -9.60 -8.35
CA VAL A 33 -4.65 -9.20 -7.08
C VAL A 33 -5.66 -10.27 -6.66
N LEU A 34 -5.41 -10.92 -5.52
CA LEU A 34 -6.28 -11.94 -4.94
C LEU A 34 -7.29 -11.33 -3.98
N LYS A 35 -6.88 -10.29 -3.23
CA LYS A 35 -7.71 -9.60 -2.26
C LYS A 35 -7.28 -8.15 -2.13
N GLU A 36 -8.26 -7.26 -2.02
CA GLU A 36 -8.08 -5.85 -1.70
C GLU A 36 -8.90 -5.52 -0.45
N GLU A 37 -8.30 -4.90 0.56
CA GLU A 37 -8.98 -4.50 1.78
C GLU A 37 -8.56 -3.09 2.21
N THR A 38 -9.52 -2.18 2.35
CA THR A 38 -9.23 -0.83 2.88
C THR A 38 -9.17 -0.88 4.41
N LEU A 39 -8.01 -0.53 4.96
CA LEU A 39 -7.78 -0.50 6.39
C LEU A 39 -8.36 0.77 7.01
N LYS A 40 -9.13 0.59 8.10
CA LYS A 40 -9.69 1.70 8.88
C LYS A 40 -8.63 2.45 9.70
N ARG A 41 -7.45 1.87 9.90
CA ARG A 41 -6.36 2.38 10.74
C ARG A 41 -5.01 2.14 10.07
N PRO A 42 -3.99 2.97 10.33
CA PRO A 42 -2.64 2.72 9.85
C PRO A 42 -2.10 1.41 10.44
N PRO A 43 -1.42 0.59 9.63
CA PRO A 43 -0.69 -0.56 10.16
C PRO A 43 0.40 -0.11 11.14
N ARG A 44 0.64 -0.93 12.17
CA ARG A 44 1.62 -0.61 13.23
C ARG A 44 2.83 -1.54 13.25
N VAL A 45 2.80 -2.60 12.43
CA VAL A 45 3.79 -3.66 12.45
C VAL A 45 4.39 -3.87 11.06
N PRO A 46 5.69 -4.18 10.94
CA PRO A 46 6.35 -4.47 9.67
C PRO A 46 5.97 -5.84 9.14
N CYS A 47 4.77 -5.95 8.54
CA CYS A 47 4.22 -7.22 8.06
C CYS A 47 3.98 -7.27 6.54
N TYR A 48 4.40 -6.26 5.79
CA TYR A 48 4.19 -6.19 4.34
C TYR A 48 5.46 -6.56 3.57
N ASP A 49 5.31 -7.34 2.50
CA ASP A 49 6.42 -7.67 1.61
C ASP A 49 6.84 -6.45 0.77
N GLU A 50 5.88 -5.56 0.45
CA GLU A 50 6.14 -4.31 -0.25
C GLU A 50 5.27 -3.18 0.28
N VAL A 51 5.79 -1.95 0.23
CA VAL A 51 5.02 -0.74 0.54
C VAL A 51 5.06 0.18 -0.66
N TRP A 52 3.89 0.64 -1.09
CA TRP A 52 3.66 1.45 -2.28
C TRP A 52 2.92 2.71 -1.85
N GLU A 53 3.24 3.87 -2.43
CA GLU A 53 2.57 5.14 -2.15
C GLU A 53 2.09 5.78 -3.46
N ASN A 54 0.86 6.29 -3.44
CA ASN A 54 0.35 7.24 -4.43
C ASN A 54 0.08 8.57 -3.72
N ASP A 55 0.51 9.68 -4.33
CA ASP A 55 0.41 11.03 -3.76
C ASP A 55 -0.58 11.95 -4.49
N ASP A 56 -1.44 11.38 -5.36
CA ASP A 56 -2.38 12.12 -6.22
C ASP A 56 -3.65 12.60 -5.49
N GLY A 57 -3.85 12.18 -4.24
CA GLY A 57 -5.04 12.53 -3.45
C GLY A 57 -6.31 11.77 -3.83
N LYS A 58 -6.17 10.68 -4.59
CA LYS A 58 -7.27 9.77 -4.90
C LYS A 58 -7.61 8.92 -3.69
N THR A 59 -8.88 8.53 -3.59
CA THR A 59 -9.42 7.80 -2.43
C THR A 59 -9.57 6.29 -2.65
N SER A 60 -9.34 5.83 -3.88
CA SER A 60 -9.56 4.46 -4.34
C SER A 60 -8.37 3.96 -5.16
N PHE A 61 -7.99 2.70 -4.95
CA PHE A 61 -6.87 2.06 -5.64
C PHE A 61 -7.02 2.08 -7.17
N SER A 62 -8.20 1.74 -7.67
CA SER A 62 -8.53 1.72 -9.10
C SER A 62 -8.52 3.08 -9.79
N SER A 63 -8.59 4.18 -9.02
CA SER A 63 -8.56 5.55 -9.56
C SER A 63 -7.13 6.11 -9.66
N CYS A 64 -6.14 5.40 -9.15
CA CYS A 64 -4.74 5.79 -9.20
C CYS A 64 -4.09 5.22 -10.46
N THR A 65 -3.32 6.05 -11.17
CA THR A 65 -2.66 5.66 -12.44
C THR A 65 -1.20 5.29 -12.27
N SER A 66 -0.59 5.67 -11.14
CA SER A 66 0.80 5.37 -10.83
C SER A 66 0.98 5.10 -9.34
N PHE A 67 1.97 4.28 -9.01
CA PHE A 67 2.36 4.01 -7.64
C PHE A 67 3.87 3.99 -7.54
N LYS A 68 4.41 4.53 -6.45
CA LYS A 68 5.84 4.56 -6.17
C LYS A 68 6.14 3.56 -5.05
N ARG A 69 7.00 2.58 -5.32
CA ARG A 69 7.47 1.66 -4.28
C ARG A 69 8.35 2.41 -3.28
N LYS A 70 8.05 2.25 -1.99
CA LYS A 70 8.85 2.73 -0.86
C LYS A 70 9.73 1.59 -0.37
N TYR A 71 11.01 1.65 -0.74
CA TYR A 71 12.01 0.72 -0.24
C TYR A 71 12.42 1.06 1.18
N ARG A 72 12.70 0.04 1.99
CA ARG A 72 13.12 0.17 3.41
C ARG A 72 12.09 0.92 4.25
N HIS A 73 10.80 0.79 3.89
CA HIS A 73 9.73 1.42 4.65
C HIS A 73 9.64 0.75 6.04
N PRO A 74 9.32 1.48 7.13
CA PRO A 74 9.17 0.88 8.46
C PRO A 74 8.08 -0.21 8.59
N LEU A 75 7.19 -0.30 7.60
CA LEU A 75 6.14 -1.33 7.52
C LEU A 75 6.50 -2.48 6.55
N GLU A 76 7.61 -2.34 5.80
CA GLU A 76 8.19 -3.43 5.00
C GLU A 76 8.81 -4.44 5.96
N LYS A 77 8.59 -5.74 5.71
CA LYS A 77 9.22 -6.81 6.48
C LYS A 77 10.73 -6.63 6.44
N PRO A 78 11.44 -6.81 7.57
CA PRO A 78 12.89 -6.81 7.56
C PRO A 78 13.37 -7.92 6.64
N ARG A 79 14.24 -7.55 5.69
CA ARG A 79 14.94 -8.54 4.85
C ARG A 79 15.90 -9.30 5.76
N LYS A 80 15.64 -10.59 5.95
CA LYS A 80 16.60 -11.53 6.55
C LYS A 80 17.78 -11.72 5.62
#